data_AF-A0A1I0YEQ4-F1
#
_entry.id   AF-A0A1I0YEQ4-F1
#
_cell.length_a   1.000
_cell.length_b   1.000
_cell.length_c   1.000
_cell.angle_alpha   90.00
_cell.angle_beta   90.00
_cell.angle_gamma   90.00
#
_symmetry.space_group_name_H-M   'P 1'
#
loop_
_entity.id
_entity.type
_entity.pdbx_description
1 polymer ?
#
loop_
_entity_poly.entity_id
_entity_poly.type
_entity_poly.pdbx_seq_one_letter_code
_entity_poly.pdbx_strand_id
1 'polypeptide(L)'
;MNDIIRVKNISYDRYEELLIRRDVIKKEAFQYERAYVREFGDLILEIFQMKLECIRKKKTIEFCQAATNHGQSVEQNQLQEYLQKELAAFKAQLNEMIKDAEAAKNTSRITEVDLLKIKKIYHKIVKQIHPDINQSNG
;
A
#
# COMPACT_ATOMS: atom_id res chain seq x y z
N MET A 1 8.64 29.99 -49.57
CA MET A 1 9.24 30.39 -48.28
C MET A 1 8.20 30.02 -47.22
N ASN A 2 8.22 28.77 -46.77
CA ASN A 2 7.28 28.27 -45.77
C ASN A 2 8.01 28.23 -44.44
N ASP A 3 7.90 29.31 -43.68
CA ASP A 3 8.38 29.34 -42.31
C ASP A 3 7.48 28.42 -41.49
N ILE A 4 7.97 27.21 -41.23
CA ILE A 4 7.41 26.31 -40.23
C ILE A 4 7.60 27.03 -38.89
N ILE A 5 6.54 27.68 -38.41
CA ILE A 5 6.51 28.23 -37.06
C ILE A 5 6.62 27.03 -36.12
N ARG A 6 7.84 26.75 -35.63
CA ARG A 6 8.06 25.89 -34.46
C ARG A 6 7.53 26.66 -33.25
N VAL A 7 6.22 26.59 -33.03
CA VAL A 7 5.63 26.96 -31.74
C VAL A 7 6.17 25.94 -30.75
N LYS A 8 7.26 26.29 -30.06
CA LYS A 8 7.77 25.50 -28.94
C LYS A 8 6.66 25.52 -27.89
N ASN A 9 5.93 24.42 -27.78
CA ASN A 9 4.72 24.37 -26.98
C ASN A 9 5.13 24.21 -25.51
N ILE A 10 5.54 25.31 -24.88
CA ILE A 10 6.09 25.41 -23.51
C ILE A 10 5.16 24.72 -22.49
N SER A 11 3.86 24.65 -22.79
CA SER A 11 2.85 23.93 -22.01
C SER A 11 3.11 22.42 -21.93
N TYR A 12 3.51 21.79 -23.04
CA TYR A 12 3.84 20.36 -23.07
C TYR A 12 5.15 20.06 -22.34
N ASP A 13 6.19 20.87 -22.56
CA ASP A 13 7.47 20.72 -21.86
C ASP A 13 7.26 20.81 -20.33
N ARG A 14 6.43 21.75 -19.89
CA ARG A 14 6.08 21.91 -18.47
C ARG A 14 5.24 20.75 -17.94
N TYR A 15 4.31 20.24 -18.73
CA TYR A 15 3.49 19.09 -18.35
C TYR A 15 4.34 17.82 -18.17
N GLU A 16 5.26 17.57 -19.10
CA GLU A 16 6.20 16.45 -19.03
C GLU A 16 7.08 16.53 -17.76
N GLU A 17 7.63 17.70 -17.46
CA GLU A 17 8.41 17.94 -16.24
C GLU A 17 7.60 17.60 -14.98
N LEU A 18 6.33 18.03 -14.91
CA LEU A 18 5.45 17.77 -13.79
C LEU A 18 5.10 16.28 -13.64
N LEU A 19 4.93 15.56 -14.75
CA LEU A 19 4.72 14.10 -14.73
C LEU A 19 5.93 13.37 -14.17
N ILE A 20 7.13 13.70 -14.65
CA ILE A 20 8.39 13.11 -14.16
C ILE A 20 8.54 13.41 -12.67
N ARG A 21 8.33 14.67 -12.25
CA ARG A 21 8.43 15.07 -10.85
C ARG A 21 7.44 14.32 -9.96
N ARG A 22 6.19 14.17 -10.40
CA ARG A 22 5.16 13.40 -9.68
C ARG A 22 5.62 11.96 -9.48
N ASP A 23 6.17 11.33 -10.52
CA ASP A 23 6.56 9.92 -10.48
C ASP A 23 7.79 9.69 -9.59
N VAL A 24 8.75 10.63 -9.59
CA VAL A 24 9.87 10.63 -8.64
C VAL A 24 9.37 10.74 -7.21
N ILE A 25 8.51 11.73 -6.91
CA ILE A 25 7.97 11.92 -5.55
C ILE A 25 7.19 10.69 -5.09
N LYS A 26 6.34 10.10 -5.95
CA LYS A 26 5.60 8.88 -5.62
C LYS A 26 6.55 7.72 -5.28
N LYS A 27 7.63 7.56 -6.04
CA LYS A 27 8.62 6.52 -5.79
C LYS A 27 9.34 6.74 -4.46
N GLU A 28 9.77 7.96 -4.16
CA GLU A 28 10.44 8.30 -2.90
C GLU A 28 9.50 8.09 -1.71
N ALA A 29 8.26 8.57 -1.79
CA ALA A 29 7.24 8.38 -0.76
C ALA A 29 7.01 6.88 -0.48
N PHE A 30 6.87 6.07 -1.53
CA PHE A 30 6.74 4.62 -1.39
C PHE A 30 7.97 4.00 -0.71
N GLN A 31 9.19 4.42 -1.07
CA GLN A 31 10.41 3.91 -0.43
C GLN A 31 10.48 4.26 1.06
N TYR A 32 10.12 5.49 1.42
CA TYR A 32 10.07 5.91 2.82
C TYR A 32 8.98 5.18 3.61
N GLU A 33 7.79 5.02 3.05
CA GLU A 33 6.70 4.23 3.66
C GLU A 33 7.15 2.79 3.93
N ARG A 34 7.78 2.13 2.95
CA ARG A 34 8.27 0.76 3.10
C ARG A 34 9.39 0.64 4.12
N ALA A 35 10.29 1.63 4.19
CA ALA A 35 11.31 1.69 5.22
C ALA A 35 10.68 1.89 6.61
N TYR A 36 9.73 2.81 6.74
CA TYR A 36 9.02 3.07 7.98
C TYR A 36 8.29 1.83 8.50
N VAL A 37 7.53 1.14 7.64
CA VAL A 37 6.84 -0.11 8.00
C VAL A 37 7.84 -1.23 8.35
N ARG A 38 8.99 -1.29 7.68
CA ARG A 38 10.03 -2.27 8.03
C ARG A 38 10.60 -2.03 9.44
N GLU A 39 10.93 -0.79 9.77
CA GLU A 39 11.60 -0.45 11.03
C GLU A 39 10.61 -0.42 12.22
N PHE A 40 9.39 0.07 12.00
CA PHE A 40 8.41 0.31 13.07
C PHE A 40 7.18 -0.60 13.00
N GLY A 41 7.05 -1.45 11.99
CA GLY A 41 5.85 -2.26 11.75
C GLY A 41 5.47 -3.14 12.94
N ASP A 42 6.44 -3.76 13.61
CA ASP A 42 6.18 -4.62 14.78
C ASP A 42 5.60 -3.82 15.96
N LEU A 43 6.17 -2.64 16.23
CA LEU A 43 5.69 -1.75 17.29
C LEU A 43 4.28 -1.22 16.98
N ILE A 44 4.04 -0.85 15.72
CA ILE A 44 2.73 -0.38 15.26
C ILE A 44 1.68 -1.49 15.39
N LEU A 45 2.05 -2.73 15.03
CA LEU A 45 1.21 -3.90 15.19
C LEU A 45 0.86 -4.17 16.66
N GLU A 46 1.85 -4.11 17.55
CA GLU A 46 1.65 -4.28 19.00
C GLU A 46 0.67 -3.23 19.54
N ILE A 47 0.87 -1.95 19.22
CA ILE A 47 -0.03 -0.86 19.60
C ILE A 47 -1.44 -1.12 19.08
N PHE A 48 -1.58 -1.57 17.83
CA PHE A 48 -2.88 -1.85 17.23
C PHE A 48 -3.59 -3.03 17.91
N GLN A 49 -2.87 -4.09 18.26
CA GLN A 49 -3.40 -5.23 19.01
C GLN A 49 -3.88 -4.80 20.40
N MET A 50 -3.08 -4.01 21.13
CA MET A 50 -3.49 -3.47 22.44
C MET A 50 -4.73 -2.59 22.33
N LYS A 51 -4.82 -1.77 21.28
CA LYS A 51 -6.01 -0.96 21.00
C LYS A 51 -7.24 -1.84 20.77
N LEU A 52 -7.11 -2.94 20.02
CA LEU A 52 -8.20 -3.88 19.77
C LEU A 52 -8.69 -4.54 21.07
N GLU A 53 -7.77 -4.93 21.94
CA GLU A 53 -8.12 -5.47 23.27
C GLU A 53 -8.86 -4.45 24.14
N CYS A 54 -8.43 -3.19 24.12
CA CYS A 54 -9.12 -2.11 24.82
C CYS A 54 -10.55 -1.91 24.30
N ILE A 55 -10.73 -1.88 22.97
CA ILE A 55 -12.05 -1.79 22.34
C ILE A 55 -12.91 -2.98 22.73
N ARG A 56 -12.37 -4.21 22.67
CA ARG A 56 -13.08 -5.43 23.07
C ARG A 56 -13.59 -5.34 24.50
N LYS A 57 -12.74 -4.92 25.45
CA LYS A 57 -13.13 -4.74 26.85
C LYS A 57 -14.22 -3.68 27.01
N LYS A 58 -14.08 -2.53 26.35
CA LYS A 58 -15.07 -1.47 26.38
C LYS A 58 -16.43 -1.94 25.86
N LYS A 59 -16.47 -2.60 24.71
CA LYS A 59 -17.68 -3.16 24.11
C LYS A 59 -18.32 -4.24 24.98
N THR A 60 -17.50 -5.06 25.66
CA THR A 60 -17.99 -6.05 26.63
C THR A 60 -18.70 -5.39 27.80
N ILE A 61 -18.10 -4.34 28.38
CA ILE A 61 -18.69 -3.59 29.49
C ILE A 61 -20.01 -2.94 29.06
N GLU A 62 -20.04 -2.28 27.89
CA GLU A 62 -21.24 -1.67 27.33
C GLU A 62 -22.39 -2.69 27.18
N PHE A 63 -22.08 -3.88 26.65
CA PHE A 63 -23.06 -4.95 26.49
C PHE A 63 -23.60 -5.45 27.83
N CYS A 64 -22.72 -5.75 28.80
CA CYS A 64 -23.12 -6.22 30.12
C CYS A 64 -23.95 -5.17 30.88
N GLN A 65 -23.58 -3.89 30.74
CA GLN A 65 -24.29 -2.81 31.40
C GLN A 65 -25.69 -2.60 30.80
N ALA A 66 -25.84 -2.74 29.48
CA ALA A 66 -27.16 -2.72 28.83
C ALA A 66 -28.06 -3.86 29.33
N ALA A 67 -27.54 -5.09 29.43
CA ALA A 67 -28.29 -6.23 29.96
C ALA A 67 -28.70 -5.99 31.43
N THR A 68 -27.78 -5.50 32.26
CA THR A 68 -28.02 -5.17 33.67
C THR A 68 -29.13 -4.12 33.82
N ASN A 69 -29.07 -3.05 33.02
CA ASN A 69 -30.07 -1.97 33.04
C ASN A 69 -31.48 -2.45 32.64
N HIS A 70 -31.57 -3.53 31.87
CA HIS A 70 -32.82 -4.14 31.46
C HIS A 70 -33.27 -5.28 32.40
N GLY A 71 -32.53 -5.56 33.48
CA GLY A 71 -32.81 -6.68 34.39
C GLY A 71 -32.59 -8.06 33.77
N GLN A 72 -31.79 -8.14 32.70
CA GLN A 72 -31.51 -9.35 31.95
C GLN A 72 -30.17 -9.97 32.37
N SER A 73 -30.07 -11.30 32.29
CA SER A 73 -28.79 -12.01 32.40
C SER A 73 -27.95 -11.82 31.14
N VAL A 74 -26.63 -11.84 31.28
CA VAL A 74 -25.70 -11.76 30.15
C VAL A 74 -25.59 -13.14 29.50
N GLU A 75 -26.16 -13.28 28.31
CA GLU A 75 -26.00 -14.48 27.48
C GLU A 75 -24.65 -14.48 26.75
N GLN A 76 -23.77 -15.41 27.12
CA GLN A 76 -22.39 -15.44 26.63
C GLN A 76 -22.29 -15.58 25.10
N ASN A 77 -23.19 -16.36 24.50
CA ASN A 77 -23.21 -16.56 23.04
C ASN A 77 -23.54 -15.26 22.30
N GLN A 78 -24.54 -14.50 22.79
CA GLN A 78 -24.93 -13.23 22.22
C GLN A 78 -23.81 -12.18 22.34
N LEU A 79 -23.10 -12.18 23.47
CA LEU A 79 -21.93 -11.33 23.66
C LEU A 79 -20.81 -11.66 22.65
N GLN A 80 -20.52 -12.94 22.40
CA GLN A 80 -19.49 -13.30 21.42
C GLN A 80 -19.88 -12.92 19.99
N GLU A 81 -21.14 -13.13 19.59
CA GLU A 81 -21.64 -12.70 18.28
C GLU A 81 -21.60 -11.19 18.12
N TYR A 82 -21.98 -10.44 19.16
CA TYR A 82 -21.89 -8.99 19.19
C TYR A 82 -20.44 -8.52 19.01
N LEU A 83 -19.51 -9.04 19.82
CA LEU A 83 -18.09 -8.70 19.72
C LEU A 83 -17.49 -9.09 18.36
N GLN A 84 -17.91 -10.22 17.79
CA GLN A 84 -17.44 -10.64 16.47
C GLN A 84 -17.84 -9.64 15.38
N LYS A 85 -19.08 -9.13 15.43
CA LYS A 85 -19.56 -8.10 14.50
C LYS A 85 -18.82 -6.78 14.69
N GLU A 86 -18.71 -6.29 15.93
CA GLU A 86 -18.06 -5.01 16.25
C GLU A 86 -16.56 -5.01 15.89
N LEU A 87 -15.88 -6.15 16.05
CA LEU A 87 -14.43 -6.25 15.84
C LEU A 87 -14.04 -6.73 14.45
N ALA A 88 -14.99 -7.08 13.57
CA ALA A 88 -14.70 -7.66 12.25
C ALA A 88 -13.79 -6.77 11.39
N ALA A 89 -14.15 -5.48 11.28
CA ALA A 89 -13.38 -4.52 10.48
C ALA A 89 -11.95 -4.32 11.04
N PHE A 90 -11.82 -4.24 12.37
CA PHE A 90 -10.52 -4.09 13.02
C PHE A 90 -9.63 -5.31 12.83
N LYS A 91 -10.19 -6.53 12.89
CA LYS A 91 -9.46 -7.76 12.60
C LYS A 91 -8.99 -7.82 11.15
N ALA A 92 -9.85 -7.42 10.20
CA ALA A 92 -9.45 -7.33 8.80
C ALA A 92 -8.30 -6.34 8.60
N GLN A 93 -8.38 -5.16 9.22
CA GLN A 93 -7.31 -4.17 9.19
C GLN A 93 -6.00 -4.72 9.79
N LEU A 94 -6.06 -5.39 10.95
CA LEU A 94 -4.88 -6.00 11.57
C LEU A 94 -4.21 -7.01 10.63
N ASN A 95 -5.00 -7.86 9.96
CA ASN A 95 -4.46 -8.84 9.02
C ASN A 95 -3.73 -8.17 7.84
N GLU A 96 -4.26 -7.07 7.31
CA GLU A 96 -3.58 -6.33 6.24
C GLU A 96 -2.28 -5.66 6.74
N MET A 97 -2.29 -5.11 7.96
CA MET A 97 -1.08 -4.57 8.57
C MET A 97 0.01 -5.64 8.78
N ILE A 98 -0.38 -6.85 9.18
CA ILE A 98 0.55 -7.98 9.34
C ILE A 98 1.17 -8.34 7.99
N LYS A 99 0.34 -8.51 6.95
CA LYS A 99 0.82 -8.82 5.59
C LYS A 99 1.78 -7.76 5.08
N ASP A 100 1.48 -6.48 5.28
CA ASP A 100 2.33 -5.39 4.81
C ASP A 100 3.67 -5.35 5.58
N ALA A 101 3.64 -5.53 6.90
CA ALA A 101 4.85 -5.62 7.72
C ALA A 101 5.76 -6.80 7.31
N GLU A 102 5.17 -7.98 7.07
CA GLU A 102 5.90 -9.15 6.57
C GLU A 102 6.48 -8.89 5.17
N ALA A 103 5.71 -8.30 4.27
CA ALA A 103 6.19 -7.96 2.94
C ALA A 103 7.33 -6.93 3.00
N ALA A 104 7.24 -5.94 3.89
CA ALA A 104 8.26 -4.91 4.08
C ALA A 104 9.59 -5.51 4.57
N LYS A 105 9.54 -6.50 5.48
CA LYS A 105 10.71 -7.25 5.96
C LYS A 105 11.31 -8.14 4.87
N ASN A 106 10.47 -8.84 4.12
CA ASN A 106 10.89 -9.78 3.07
C ASN A 106 11.33 -9.11 1.76
N THR A 107 11.28 -7.77 1.67
CA THR A 107 11.77 -7.07 0.47
C THR A 107 13.30 -7.17 0.42
N SER A 108 13.83 -8.12 -0.37
CA SER A 108 15.25 -8.20 -0.71
C SER A 108 15.66 -6.95 -1.51
N ARG A 109 16.78 -6.31 -1.14
CA ARG A 109 17.37 -5.28 -2.00
C ARG A 109 17.73 -5.94 -3.33
N ILE A 110 17.24 -5.37 -4.44
CA ILE A 110 17.71 -5.73 -5.78
C ILE A 110 19.22 -5.46 -5.81
N THR A 111 20.02 -6.49 -6.05
CA THR A 111 21.47 -6.31 -6.16
C THR A 111 21.80 -5.53 -7.42
N GLU A 112 22.96 -4.88 -7.47
CA GLU A 112 23.40 -4.16 -8.66
C GLU A 112 23.47 -5.08 -9.90
N VAL A 113 23.86 -6.34 -9.69
CA VAL A 113 23.90 -7.39 -10.72
C VAL A 113 22.50 -7.66 -11.27
N ASP A 114 21.49 -7.78 -10.41
CA ASP A 114 20.11 -8.02 -10.84
C ASP A 114 19.52 -6.80 -11.55
N LEU A 115 19.84 -5.59 -11.09
CA LEU A 115 19.43 -4.34 -11.75
C LEU A 115 19.98 -4.26 -13.18
N LEU A 116 21.25 -4.62 -13.38
CA LEU A 116 21.87 -4.65 -14.71
C LEU A 116 21.21 -5.70 -15.61
N LYS A 117 20.89 -6.89 -15.08
CA LYS A 117 20.15 -7.92 -15.82
C LYS A 117 18.76 -7.44 -16.24
N ILE A 118 18.01 -6.82 -15.32
CA ILE A 118 16.68 -6.26 -15.58
C ILE A 118 16.76 -5.22 -16.70
N LYS A 119 17.71 -4.27 -16.64
CA LYS A 119 17.90 -3.26 -17.70
C LYS A 119 18.20 -3.87 -19.06
N LYS A 120 19.03 -4.92 -19.11
CA LYS A 120 19.35 -5.65 -20.34
C LYS A 120 18.11 -6.34 -20.93
N ILE A 121 17.31 -7.00 -20.09
CA ILE A 121 16.07 -7.66 -20.52
C ILE A 121 15.06 -6.62 -21.04
N TYR A 122 14.85 -5.53 -20.30
CA TYR A 122 13.98 -4.43 -20.71
C TYR A 122 14.37 -3.88 -22.09
N HIS A 123 15.65 -3.58 -22.33
CA HIS A 123 16.13 -3.12 -23.63
C HIS A 123 15.90 -4.12 -24.75
N LYS A 124 16.08 -5.43 -24.51
CA LYS A 124 15.79 -6.46 -25.51
C LYS A 124 14.30 -6.48 -25.88
N ILE A 125 13.42 -6.40 -24.88
CA ILE A 125 11.97 -6.37 -25.10
C ILE A 125 11.57 -5.12 -25.88
N VAL A 126 12.04 -3.93 -25.48
CA VAL A 126 11.76 -2.68 -26.21
C VAL A 126 12.20 -2.78 -27.67
N LYS A 127 13.41 -3.30 -27.94
CA LYS A 127 13.88 -3.50 -29.32
C LYS A 127 13.00 -4.43 -30.15
N GLN A 128 12.39 -5.44 -29.54
CA GLN A 128 11.51 -6.39 -30.22
C GLN A 128 10.10 -5.83 -30.48
N ILE A 129 9.65 -4.88 -29.67
CA ILE A 129 8.28 -4.35 -29.72
C ILE A 129 8.22 -2.99 -30.45
N HIS A 130 9.32 -2.23 -30.52
CA HIS A 130 9.30 -0.91 -31.14
C HIS A 130 9.13 -1.00 -32.66
N PRO A 131 8.07 -0.40 -33.24
CA PRO A 131 7.79 -0.47 -34.67
C PRO A 131 8.89 0.18 -35.55
N ASP A 132 9.66 1.12 -34.99
CA ASP A 132 10.79 1.75 -35.68
C ASP A 132 12.05 0.87 -35.80
N ILE A 133 12.22 -0.14 -34.93
CA ILE A 133 13.41 -1.01 -34.91
C ILE A 133 13.14 -2.32 -35.65
N ASN A 134 11.87 -2.75 -35.70
CA ASN A 134 11.39 -3.77 -36.62
C ASN A 134 10.75 -3.09 -37.85
N GLN A 135 11.53 -2.33 -38.61
CA GLN A 135 11.23 -2.23 -40.04
C GLN A 135 11.44 -3.63 -40.59
N SER A 136 10.33 -4.35 -40.79
CA SER A 136 10.32 -5.62 -41.49
C SER A 136 11.11 -5.47 -42.78
N ASN A 137 12.20 -6.21 -42.90
CA ASN A 137 12.71 -6.60 -44.20
C ASN A 137 11.54 -7.25 -44.96
N GLY A 138 11.04 -6.53 -45.97
CA GLY A 138 9.93 -6.90 -46.84
C GLY A 138 9.73 -5.80 -47.87
#